data_AF-A0A453KGP2-F1
#
_entry.id   AF-A0A453KGP2-F1
#
_cell.length_a   1.000
_cell.length_b   1.000
_cell.length_c   1.000
_cell.angle_alpha   90.00
_cell.angle_beta   90.00
_cell.angle_gamma   90.00
#
_symmetry.space_group_name_H-M   'P 1'
#
loop_
_entity.id
_entity.type
_entity.pdbx_description
1 polymer ?
#
loop_
_entity_poly.entity_id
_entity_poly.type
_entity_poly.pdbx_seq_one_letter_code
_entity_poly.pdbx_strand_id
1 'polypeptide(L)' 'MTMEHGEDCCVKVAVHARPLIGDEKLQGCKDCVTVVPGKPQ' A
#
# COMPACT_ATOMS: atom_id res chain seq x y z
N MET A 1 -19.24 29.34 -18.75
CA MET A 1 -18.85 27.91 -18.79
C MET A 1 -18.32 27.57 -17.42
N THR A 2 -19.18 27.02 -16.57
CA THR A 2 -18.81 26.49 -15.26
C THR A 2 -17.88 25.31 -15.49
N MET A 3 -16.62 25.41 -15.07
CA MET A 3 -15.76 24.24 -14.98
C MET A 3 -16.34 23.39 -13.85
N GLU A 4 -17.09 22.35 -14.21
CA GLU A 4 -17.29 21.24 -13.30
C GLU A 4 -15.89 20.74 -12.97
N HIS A 5 -15.56 20.72 -11.68
CA HIS A 5 -14.33 20.15 -11.16
C HIS A 5 -14.43 18.66 -11.47
N GLY A 6 -14.09 18.30 -12.71
CA GLY A 6 -14.21 16.95 -13.23
C GLY A 6 -13.58 16.02 -12.22
N GLU A 7 -14.35 15.04 -11.78
CA GLU A 7 -13.91 14.01 -10.83
C GLU A 7 -12.44 13.71 -11.09
N ASP A 8 -11.63 13.99 -10.05
CA ASP A 8 -10.18 13.81 -10.00
C ASP A 8 -9.75 12.74 -11.02
N CYS A 9 -9.30 13.17 -12.21
CA CYS A 9 -8.91 12.29 -13.32
C CYS A 9 -7.54 11.65 -13.02
N CYS A 10 -7.45 11.09 -11.82
CA CYS A 10 -6.28 10.53 -11.20
C CYS A 10 -6.53 9.05 -10.97
N VAL A 11 -5.49 8.26 -11.23
CA VAL A 11 -5.53 6.82 -10.99
C VAL A 11 -5.58 6.59 -9.48
N LYS A 12 -6.58 5.84 -9.03
CA LYS A 12 -6.70 5.39 -7.64
C LYS A 12 -5.89 4.10 -7.46
N VAL A 13 -4.99 4.09 -6.48
CA VAL A 13 -4.10 2.96 -6.19
C VAL A 13 -4.18 2.63 -4.71
N ALA A 14 -4.08 1.34 -4.38
CA ALA A 14 -3.95 0.83 -3.02
C ALA A 14 -2.79 -0.17 -2.98
N VAL A 15 -2.13 -0.28 -1.84
CA VAL A 15 -1.06 -1.27 -1.62
C VAL A 15 -1.56 -2.36 -0.68
N HIS A 16 -1.10 -3.59 -0.89
CA HIS A 16 -1.34 -4.71 0.03
C HIS A 16 0.00 -5.36 0.37
N ALA A 17 0.64 -4.88 1.44
CA ALA A 17 1.85 -5.47 1.97
C ALA A 17 1.50 -6.73 2.76
N ARG A 18 1.82 -7.90 2.19
CA ARG A 18 1.66 -9.18 2.86
C ARG A 18 2.71 -9.35 3.98
N PRO A 19 2.42 -10.09 5.05
CA PRO A 19 3.45 -10.52 6.00
C PRO A 19 4.45 -11.51 5.40
N LEU A 20 5.62 -11.64 6.03
CA LEU A 20 6.58 -12.70 5.70
C LEU A 20 5.99 -14.10 5.93
N ILE A 21 6.24 -15.03 5.01
CA ILE A 21 5.88 -16.46 5.13
C ILE A 21 6.94 -17.26 5.85
N GLY A 22 6.61 -18.50 6.22
CA GLY A 22 7.48 -19.40 6.96
C GLY A 22 8.86 -19.57 6.33
N ASP A 23 8.91 -19.81 5.02
CA ASP A 23 10.17 -20.05 4.30
C ASP A 23 11.09 -18.82 4.32
N GLU A 24 10.53 -17.61 4.14
CA GLU A 24 11.28 -16.36 4.23
C GLU A 24 11.87 -16.17 5.63
N LYS A 25 11.08 -16.47 6.68
CA LYS A 25 11.57 -16.43 8.07
C LYS A 25 12.66 -17.46 8.32
N LEU A 26 12.52 -18.68 7.79
CA LEU A 26 13.52 -19.75 7.90
C LEU A 26 14.84 -19.39 7.21
N GLN A 27 14.79 -18.62 6.12
CA GLN A 27 15.96 -18.09 5.42
C GLN A 27 16.58 -16.86 6.11
N GLY A 28 15.99 -16.38 7.21
CA GLY A 28 16.48 -15.23 7.97
C GLY A 28 16.08 -13.88 7.37
N CYS A 29 15.09 -13.83 6.47
CA CYS A 29 14.54 -12.58 5.98
C CYS A 29 13.86 -11.79 7.11
N LYS A 30 13.89 -10.47 6.98
CA LYS A 30 13.29 -9.52 7.93
C LYS A 30 12.34 -8.60 7.17
N ASP A 31 11.31 -8.11 7.85
CA ASP A 31 10.44 -7.09 7.28
C ASP A 31 11.29 -5.88 6.88
N CYS A 32 11.21 -5.51 5.60
CA CYS A 32 11.92 -4.37 5.03
C CYS A 32 11.00 -3.16 4.78
N VAL A 33 9.72 -3.29 5.13
CA VAL A 33 8.69 -2.26 5.03
C VAL A 33 7.97 -2.13 6.37
N THR A 34 7.35 -0.98 6.62
CA THR A 34 6.59 -0.73 7.85
C THR A 34 5.21 -0.18 7.49
N VAL A 35 4.17 -0.81 8.03
CA VAL A 35 2.79 -0.29 7.94
C VAL A 35 2.56 0.67 9.09
N VAL A 36 2.17 1.90 8.76
CA VAL A 36 1.85 2.91 9.78
C VAL A 36 0.42 2.70 10.26
N PRO A 37 0.18 2.39 11.55
CA PRO A 37 -1.17 2.21 12.07
C PRO A 37 -2.04 3.45 11.84
N GLY A 38 -3.31 3.23 11.48
CA GLY A 38 -4.26 4.32 11.21
C GLY A 38 -4.09 5.02 9.86
N LYS A 39 -3.10 4.63 9.04
CA LYS A 39 -3.00 5.08 7.65
C LYS A 39 -3.44 3.97 6.69
N PRO A 40 -4.10 4.32 5.56
CA PRO A 40 -4.35 3.37 4.48
C PRO A 40 -3.02 2.79 3.97
N GLN A 41 -3.02 1.50 3.64
CA GLN A 41 -1.99 0.92 2.78
C GLN A 41 -2.31 1.26 1.32
#